data_AF-A0A4V1UMW8-F1
#
_entry.id   AF-A0A4V1UMW8-F1
#
_cell.length_a   1.000
_cell.length_b   1.000
_cell.length_c   1.000
_cell.angle_alpha   90.00
_cell.angle_beta   90.00
_cell.angle_gamma   90.00
#
_symmetry.space_group_name_H-M   'P 1'
#
loop_
_entity.id
_entity.type
_entity.pdbx_description
1 polymer ?
#
loop_
_entity_poly.entity_id
_entity_poly.type
_entity_poly.pdbx_seq_one_letter_code
_entity_poly.pdbx_strand_id
1 'polypeptide(L)'
;MDMARGTEAKTLDEAEAFIRDFILELRNDNTGRMRRHSGEYDLFLPWLWEEIVNSGSHERPAHCETKSSRLFMDAAWSLVQKGYLRPGPHKISDGTGGNDHGKGYSVTFKGEDWLSEVNSAEPSLDASLV
;
A
#
# COMPACT_ATOMS: atom_id res chain seq x y z
N MET A 1 -5.77 -0.64 10.25
CA MET A 1 -6.31 -1.52 9.19
C MET A 1 -6.14 -3.00 9.54
N ASP A 2 -7.09 -3.89 9.22
CA ASP A 2 -6.91 -5.36 9.35
C ASP A 2 -6.14 -5.91 8.13
N MET A 3 -4.91 -6.37 8.37
CA MET A 3 -4.00 -6.87 7.33
C MET A 3 -4.43 -8.23 6.77
N ALA A 4 -5.22 -9.01 7.51
CA ALA A 4 -5.68 -10.33 7.06
C ALA A 4 -6.59 -10.21 5.83
N ARG A 5 -7.30 -9.09 5.66
CA ARG A 5 -8.10 -8.76 4.47
C ARG A 5 -7.29 -8.75 3.18
N GLY A 6 -5.96 -8.57 3.25
CA GLY A 6 -5.08 -8.63 2.09
C GLY A 6 -5.04 -10.02 1.45
N THR A 7 -5.24 -11.07 2.25
CA THR A 7 -5.34 -12.45 1.76
C THR A 7 -6.65 -12.74 1.01
N GLU A 8 -7.67 -11.90 1.21
CA GLU A 8 -9.00 -12.06 0.65
C GLU A 8 -9.17 -11.36 -0.70
N ALA A 9 -8.24 -10.47 -1.08
CA ALA A 9 -8.26 -9.78 -2.36
C ALA A 9 -8.18 -10.77 -3.53
N LYS A 10 -9.15 -10.71 -4.45
CA LYS A 10 -9.28 -11.60 -5.62
C LYS A 10 -9.19 -10.86 -6.94
N THR A 11 -9.42 -9.56 -6.93
CA THR A 11 -9.41 -8.72 -8.13
C THR A 11 -8.34 -7.65 -8.07
N LEU A 12 -8.00 -7.09 -9.24
CA LEU A 12 -7.04 -6.01 -9.35
C LEU A 12 -7.50 -4.77 -8.57
N ASP A 13 -8.77 -4.39 -8.72
CA ASP A 13 -9.34 -3.21 -8.05
C ASP A 13 -9.37 -3.36 -6.52
N GLU A 14 -9.68 -4.56 -6.01
CA GLU A 14 -9.60 -4.85 -4.56
C GLU A 14 -8.17 -4.73 -4.03
N ALA A 15 -7.19 -5.25 -4.77
CA ALA A 15 -5.78 -5.14 -4.40
C ALA A 15 -5.27 -3.69 -4.47
N GLU A 16 -5.71 -2.91 -5.46
CA GLU A 16 -5.42 -1.47 -5.55
C GLU A 16 -6.02 -0.70 -4.37
N ALA A 17 -7.29 -0.96 -4.03
CA ALA A 17 -7.94 -0.36 -2.88
C ALA A 17 -7.22 -0.73 -1.57
N PHE A 18 -6.79 -1.99 -1.43
CA PHE A 18 -6.00 -2.42 -0.27
C PHE A 18 -4.65 -1.69 -0.20
N ILE A 19 -3.94 -1.54 -1.32
CA ILE A 19 -2.68 -0.76 -1.38
C ILE A 19 -2.94 0.69 -0.95
N ARG A 20 -4.04 1.30 -1.41
CA ARG A 20 -4.43 2.66 -1.02
C ARG A 20 -4.60 2.78 0.49
N ASP A 21 -5.42 1.90 1.06
CA ASP A 21 -5.74 1.90 2.49
C ASP A 21 -4.47 1.65 3.32
N PHE A 22 -3.60 0.75 2.86
CA PHE A 22 -2.30 0.50 3.47
C PHE A 22 -1.42 1.75 3.49
N ILE A 23 -1.28 2.46 2.36
CA ILE A 23 -0.49 3.71 2.28
C ILE A 23 -1.07 4.78 3.23
N LEU A 24 -2.40 4.91 3.32
CA LEU A 24 -3.05 5.83 4.26
C LEU A 24 -2.74 5.47 5.72
N GLU A 25 -2.81 4.19 6.08
CA GLU A 25 -2.44 3.70 7.42
C GLU A 25 -0.98 4.03 7.74
N LEU A 26 -0.05 3.78 6.81
CA LEU A 26 1.39 4.07 7.00
C LEU A 26 1.66 5.56 7.25
N ARG A 27 0.90 6.43 6.60
CA ARG A 27 1.03 7.89 6.76
C ARG A 27 0.52 8.35 8.10
N ASN A 28 -0.56 7.74 8.58
CA ASN A 28 -1.19 8.02 9.86
C ASN A 28 -0.52 7.31 11.05
N ASP A 29 0.41 6.37 10.81
CA ASP A 29 1.15 5.71 11.88
C ASP A 29 2.14 6.67 12.57
N ASN A 30 1.69 7.21 13.71
CA ASN A 30 2.50 8.04 14.59
C ASN A 30 3.44 7.24 15.50
N THR A 31 3.32 5.91 15.55
CA THR A 31 4.15 5.05 16.40
C THR A 31 5.51 4.73 15.78
N GLY A 32 5.64 4.94 14.46
CA GLY A 32 6.84 4.63 13.69
C GLY A 32 7.11 3.13 13.52
N ARG A 33 6.25 2.26 14.09
CA ARG A 33 6.36 0.81 13.99
C ARG A 33 6.26 0.36 12.54
N MET A 34 5.43 1.03 11.76
CA MET A 34 5.20 0.77 10.34
C MET A 34 6.18 1.54 9.42
N ARG A 35 7.11 2.35 9.94
CA ARG A 35 8.07 3.09 9.09
C ARG A 35 9.43 2.41 8.92
N ARG A 36 9.64 1.25 9.56
CA ARG A 36 10.96 0.59 9.63
C ARG A 36 11.52 0.20 8.24
N HIS A 37 10.65 -0.06 7.27
CA HIS A 37 11.01 -0.39 5.88
C HIS A 37 10.57 0.66 4.85
N SER A 38 9.88 1.72 5.29
CA SER A 38 9.26 2.74 4.42
C SER A 38 9.96 4.10 4.48
N GLY A 39 11.14 4.21 5.11
CA GLY A 39 11.84 5.50 5.27
C GLY A 39 12.10 6.24 3.95
N GLU A 40 12.20 5.49 2.84
CA GLU A 40 12.48 6.04 1.51
C GLU A 40 11.34 5.83 0.49
N TYR A 41 10.25 5.13 0.86
CA TYR A 41 9.15 4.76 -0.05
C TYR A 41 7.78 4.92 0.65
N ASP A 42 6.74 5.31 -0.08
CA ASP A 42 5.36 5.25 0.43
C ASP A 42 4.82 3.81 0.46
N LEU A 43 5.30 2.97 -0.46
CA LEU A 43 4.91 1.56 -0.57
C LEU A 43 6.15 0.70 -0.81
N PHE A 44 6.35 -0.33 0.01
CA PHE A 44 7.37 -1.35 -0.21
C PHE A 44 6.69 -2.72 -0.30
N LEU A 45 6.54 -3.24 -1.52
CA LEU A 45 5.74 -4.44 -1.78
C LEU A 45 6.21 -5.70 -1.02
N PRO A 46 7.52 -5.99 -0.89
CA PRO A 46 7.95 -7.16 -0.13
C PRO A 46 7.48 -7.12 1.32
N TRP A 47 7.44 -5.93 1.93
CA TRP A 47 6.99 -5.76 3.31
C TRP A 47 5.47 -5.74 3.43
N LEU A 48 4.74 -5.12 2.49
CA LEU A 48 3.28 -5.26 2.41
C LEU A 48 2.89 -6.75 2.43
N TRP A 49 3.58 -7.55 1.63
CA TRP A 49 3.36 -8.98 1.56
C TRP A 49 3.67 -9.69 2.89
N GLU A 50 4.80 -9.36 3.51
CA GLU A 50 5.18 -9.88 4.84
C GLU A 50 4.12 -9.58 5.91
N GLU A 51 3.57 -8.37 5.96
CA GLU A 51 2.51 -8.00 6.90
C GLU A 51 1.21 -8.79 6.64
N ILE A 52 0.82 -8.96 5.37
CA ILE A 52 -0.35 -9.76 4.99
C ILE A 52 -0.17 -11.21 5.45
N VAL A 53 0.98 -11.83 5.17
CA VAL A 53 1.25 -13.23 5.54
C VAL A 53 1.32 -13.40 7.07
N ASN A 54 2.01 -12.50 7.76
CA ASN A 54 2.19 -12.59 9.21
C ASN A 54 0.89 -12.31 9.99
N SER A 55 -0.03 -11.54 9.41
CA SER A 55 -1.36 -11.30 9.99
C SER A 55 -2.35 -12.46 9.77
N GLY A 56 -2.12 -13.29 8.75
CA GLY A 56 -2.84 -14.53 8.53
C GLY A 56 -2.45 -15.58 9.57
N SER A 57 -3.45 -16.18 10.22
CA SER A 57 -3.25 -17.36 11.07
C SER A 57 -2.41 -18.42 10.33
N HIS A 58 -1.34 -18.90 10.98
CA HIS A 58 -0.24 -19.75 10.46
C HIS A 58 -0.62 -21.13 9.86
N GLU A 59 -1.82 -21.33 9.34
CA GLU A 59 -2.32 -22.66 8.94
C GLU A 59 -2.13 -23.01 7.46
N ARG A 60 -1.52 -22.15 6.63
CA ARG A 60 -1.32 -22.47 5.20
C ARG A 60 0.15 -22.60 4.80
N PRO A 61 0.51 -23.60 3.98
CA PRO A 61 1.88 -23.73 3.50
C PRO A 61 2.22 -22.55 2.58
N ALA A 62 3.38 -21.93 2.83
CA ALA A 62 3.94 -20.77 2.12
C ALA A 62 4.09 -20.91 0.58
N HIS A 63 3.66 -22.03 0.00
CA HIS A 63 3.82 -22.39 -1.41
C HIS A 63 2.57 -22.06 -2.24
N CYS A 64 1.42 -21.82 -1.62
CA CYS A 64 0.18 -21.38 -2.30
C CYS A 64 0.11 -19.86 -2.53
N GLU A 65 1.13 -19.13 -2.09
CA GLU A 65 1.15 -17.67 -1.89
C GLU A 65 1.59 -16.83 -3.10
N THR A 66 2.00 -17.47 -4.20
CA THR A 66 2.53 -16.79 -5.40
C THR A 66 1.47 -16.01 -6.19
N LYS A 67 0.21 -16.45 -6.18
CA LYS A 67 -0.88 -15.78 -6.92
C LYS A 67 -1.28 -14.44 -6.29
N SER A 68 -1.44 -14.40 -4.98
CA SER A 68 -1.76 -13.16 -4.27
C SER A 68 -0.59 -12.18 -4.32
N SER A 69 0.65 -12.65 -4.15
CA SER A 69 1.85 -11.82 -4.33
C SER A 69 1.89 -11.18 -5.73
N ARG A 70 1.62 -11.95 -6.79
CA ARG A 70 1.51 -11.43 -8.16
C ARG A 70 0.39 -10.41 -8.32
N LEU A 71 -0.78 -10.65 -7.71
CA LEU A 71 -1.90 -9.71 -7.77
C LEU A 71 -1.51 -8.33 -7.21
N PHE A 72 -0.78 -8.28 -6.09
CA PHE A 72 -0.31 -7.02 -5.53
C PHE A 72 0.80 -6.35 -6.36
N MET A 73 1.64 -7.13 -7.04
CA MET A 73 2.59 -6.58 -8.03
C MET A 73 1.86 -5.97 -9.23
N ASP A 74 0.85 -6.66 -9.77
CA ASP A 74 0.05 -6.19 -10.90
C ASP A 74 -0.76 -4.94 -10.49
N ALA A 75 -1.29 -4.90 -9.26
CA ALA A 75 -2.00 -3.74 -8.73
C ALA A 75 -1.07 -2.52 -8.58
N ALA A 76 0.12 -2.70 -8.01
CA ALA A 76 1.10 -1.62 -7.92
C ALA A 76 1.52 -1.10 -9.31
N TRP A 77 1.70 -2.00 -10.28
CA TRP A 77 1.99 -1.59 -11.65
C TRP A 77 0.82 -0.84 -12.30
N SER A 78 -0.41 -1.28 -12.10
CA SER A 78 -1.61 -0.58 -12.56
C SER A 78 -1.70 0.84 -11.97
N LEU A 79 -1.42 1.01 -10.67
CA LEU A 79 -1.36 2.32 -10.03
C LEU A 79 -0.24 3.21 -10.59
N VAL A 80 0.89 2.62 -11.02
CA VAL A 80 1.93 3.33 -11.77
C VAL A 80 1.42 3.78 -13.14
N GLN A 81 0.76 2.90 -13.89
CA GLN A 81 0.19 3.24 -15.21
C GLN A 81 -0.90 4.32 -15.12
N LYS A 82 -1.70 4.31 -14.04
CA LYS A 82 -2.68 5.36 -13.72
C LYS A 82 -2.01 6.67 -13.29
N GLY A 83 -0.71 6.65 -12.98
CA GLY A 83 0.08 7.80 -12.57
C GLY A 83 -0.02 8.14 -11.09
N TYR A 84 -0.59 7.29 -10.25
CA TYR A 84 -0.71 7.51 -8.80
C TYR A 84 0.59 7.16 -8.06
N LEU A 85 1.31 6.16 -8.54
CA LEU A 85 2.61 5.75 -8.02
C LEU A 85 3.72 5.99 -9.04
N ARG A 86 4.95 6.16 -8.56
CA ARG A 86 6.18 6.08 -9.36
C ARG A 86 7.14 5.07 -8.72
N PRO A 87 7.84 4.24 -9.51
CA PRO A 87 8.89 3.39 -8.97
C PRO A 87 10.04 4.20 -8.37
N GLY A 88 10.62 3.69 -7.29
CA GLY A 88 11.79 4.29 -6.65
C GLY A 88 11.46 5.23 -5.48
N PRO A 89 12.51 5.73 -4.82
CA PRO A 89 12.38 6.45 -3.55
C PRO A 89 11.92 7.89 -3.71
N HIS A 90 11.51 8.49 -2.59
CA HIS A 90 11.12 9.90 -2.46
C HIS A 90 12.23 10.82 -2.95
N LYS A 91 13.47 10.56 -2.51
CA LYS A 91 14.67 11.34 -2.82
C LYS A 91 15.65 10.46 -3.58
N ILE A 92 16.17 10.99 -4.68
CA ILE A 92 17.33 10.41 -5.36
C ILE A 92 18.55 10.98 -4.62
N SER A 93 19.02 10.31 -3.56
CA SER A 93 20.25 10.70 -2.88
C SER A 93 21.46 10.17 -3.65
N ASP A 94 22.38 11.07 -4.01
CA ASP A 94 23.50 10.86 -4.94
C ASP A 94 24.62 9.92 -4.45
N GLY A 95 24.47 9.10 -3.41
CA GLY A 95 25.70 8.55 -2.79
C GLY A 95 25.66 7.37 -1.85
N THR A 96 24.57 6.63 -1.66
CA THR A 96 24.63 5.46 -0.77
C THR A 96 23.92 4.27 -1.38
N GLY A 97 24.73 3.36 -1.91
CA GLY A 97 24.26 2.12 -2.52
C GLY A 97 23.50 1.26 -1.51
N GLY A 98 22.30 0.87 -1.91
CA GLY A 98 21.56 -0.25 -1.36
C GLY A 98 20.92 -0.98 -2.54
N ASN A 99 21.06 -2.30 -2.59
CA ASN A 99 20.52 -3.19 -3.63
C ASN A 99 18.97 -3.24 -3.69
N ASP A 100 18.27 -2.22 -3.18
CA ASP A 100 16.83 -2.13 -3.06
C ASP A 100 16.18 -1.16 -4.05
N HIS A 101 16.99 -0.54 -4.93
CA HIS A 101 16.50 0.23 -6.06
C HIS A 101 15.59 -0.64 -6.94
N GLY A 102 14.28 -0.35 -6.92
CA GLY A 102 13.26 -1.03 -7.72
C GLY A 102 12.23 -1.87 -6.94
N LYS A 103 12.35 -1.96 -5.61
CA LYS A 103 11.40 -2.75 -4.78
C LYS A 103 10.29 -1.91 -4.13
N GLY A 104 10.41 -0.59 -4.15
CA GLY A 104 9.46 0.34 -3.55
C GLY A 104 8.97 1.40 -4.51
N TYR A 105 7.87 2.04 -4.12
CA TYR A 105 7.15 3.06 -4.88
C TYR A 105 6.94 4.30 -4.01
N SER A 106 6.95 5.45 -4.66
CA SER A 106 6.56 6.72 -4.06
C SER A 106 5.28 7.21 -4.70
N VAL A 107 4.45 7.90 -3.93
CA VAL A 107 3.24 8.56 -4.38
C VAL A 107 3.62 9.78 -5.22
N THR A 108 2.91 10.00 -6.32
CA THR A 108 3.07 11.19 -7.17
C THR A 108 2.14 12.31 -6.73
N PHE A 109 2.28 13.52 -7.28
CA PHE A 109 1.29 14.59 -7.04
C PHE A 109 -0.15 14.15 -7.35
N LYS A 110 -0.37 13.42 -8.45
CA LYS A 110 -1.69 12.87 -8.78
C LYS A 110 -2.14 11.80 -7.77
N GLY A 111 -1.20 11.01 -7.25
CA GLY A 111 -1.48 10.04 -6.21
C GLY A 111 -1.87 10.67 -4.88
N GLU A 112 -1.30 11.83 -4.55
CA GLU A 112 -1.71 12.61 -3.36
C GLU A 112 -3.18 13.03 -3.48
N ASP A 113 -3.58 13.54 -4.64
CA ASP A 113 -4.98 13.92 -4.90
C ASP A 113 -5.91 12.70 -4.73
N TRP A 114 -5.55 11.55 -5.34
CA TRP A 114 -6.29 10.29 -5.23
C TRP A 114 -6.43 9.77 -3.79
N LEU A 115 -5.39 9.94 -2.97
CA LEU A 115 -5.45 9.57 -1.55
C LEU A 115 -6.37 10.49 -0.75
N SER A 116 -6.46 11.77 -1.12
CA SER A 116 -7.29 12.77 -0.44
C SER A 116 -8.79 12.63 -0.71
N GLU A 117 -9.18 12.06 -1.85
CA GLU A 117 -10.59 11.82 -2.21
C GLU A 117 -11.32 10.93 -1.20
N VAL A 118 -10.59 10.01 -0.54
CA VAL A 118 -11.13 9.10 0.48
C VAL A 118 -11.51 9.84 1.77
N ASN A 119 -10.75 10.85 2.17
CA ASN A 119 -11.06 11.67 3.36
C ASN A 119 -12.25 12.61 3.16
N SER A 120 -12.68 12.83 1.91
CA SER A 120 -13.80 13.71 1.58
C SER A 120 -15.14 12.99 1.48
N ALA A 121 -15.15 11.66 1.63
CA ALA A 121 -16.33 10.81 1.50
C ALA A 121 -16.94 10.37 2.85
N GLU A 122 -16.82 11.19 3.90
CA GLU A 122 -17.67 11.06 5.09
C GLU A 122 -19.10 11.53 4.73
N PRO A 123 -20.13 10.69 4.88
CA PRO A 123 -21.51 11.17 4.74
C PRO A 123 -21.81 12.11 5.91
N SER A 124 -22.16 13.35 5.60
CA SER A 124 -22.77 14.26 6.57
C SER A 124 -24.07 13.63 7.09
N LEU A 125 -24.01 13.01 8.26
CA LEU A 125 -25.18 12.54 8.99
C LEU A 125 -25.93 13.77 9.54
N ASP A 126 -27.16 13.90 9.06
CA ASP A 126 -28.28 14.68 9.62
C ASP A 126 -28.02 16.13 10.00
N ALA A 127 -28.24 17.01 9.03
CA ALA A 127 -28.86 18.30 9.26
C ALA A 127 -30.27 18.32 8.65
N SER A 128 -31.20 17.53 9.18
CA SER A 128 -32.63 17.88 9.12
C SER A 128 -33.49 16.99 10.02
N LEU A 129 -34.40 17.65 10.75
CA LEU A 129 -35.60 17.13 11.44
C LEU A 129 -35.42 16.65 12.89
N VAL A 130 -35.33 17.61 13.84
CA VAL A 130 -36.45 17.94 14.77
C VAL A 130 -36.47 19.45 15.00
#